data_AF-A0A5N8YDQ8-F1
#
_entry.id   AF-A0A5N8YDQ8-F1
#
_cell.length_a   1.000
_cell.length_b   1.000
_cell.length_c   1.000
_cell.angle_alpha   90.00
_cell.angle_beta   90.00
_cell.angle_gamma   90.00
#
_symmetry.space_group_name_H-M   'P 1'
#
loop_
_entity.id
_entity.type
_entity.pdbx_description
1 polymer ?
#
loop_
_entity_poly.entity_id
_entity_poly.type
_entity_poly.pdbx_seq_one_letter_code
_entity_poly.pdbx_strand_id
1 'polypeptide(L)' 'MKTCGKCGLISGDFANFCQDCGSPLSMECPNCGTELSTNAGFCFQCGTSQTIVVFPDKNLEAAVRKVLEKPEGISGSWTN' A
#
# COMPACT_ATOMS: atom_id res chain seq x y z
N MET A 1 14.57 -11.09 10.96
CA MET A 1 13.43 -10.48 11.69
C MET A 1 12.55 -9.72 10.71
N LYS A 2 11.24 -9.66 10.96
CA LYS A 2 10.26 -8.97 10.09
C LYS A 2 9.68 -7.75 10.82
N THR A 3 9.68 -6.58 10.19
CA THR A 3 9.05 -5.38 10.75
C THR A 3 7.64 -5.25 10.22
N CYS A 4 6.66 -5.05 11.11
CA CYS A 4 5.28 -4.83 10.71
C CYS A 4 5.13 -3.47 10.00
N GLY A 5 4.70 -3.45 8.74
CA GLY A 5 4.44 -2.21 8.00
C GLY A 5 3.29 -1.36 8.55
N LYS A 6 2.44 -1.91 9.44
CA LYS A 6 1.30 -1.19 10.03
C LYS A 6 1.61 -0.55 11.38
N CYS A 7 2.20 -1.30 12.32
CA CYS A 7 2.48 -0.81 13.68
C CYS A 7 3.96 -0.67 14.02
N GLY A 8 4.87 -1.08 13.13
CA GLY A 8 6.32 -0.98 13.35
C GLY A 8 6.92 -2.04 14.27
N LEU A 9 6.11 -2.94 14.86
CA LEU A 9 6.63 -3.99 15.74
C LEU A 9 7.56 -4.95 14.97
N ILE A 10 8.71 -5.25 15.57
CA ILE A 10 9.65 -6.25 15.07
C ILE A 10 9.19 -7.63 15.55
N SER A 11 8.96 -8.53 14.60
CA SER A 11 8.56 -9.92 14.81
C SER A 11 9.66 -10.89 14.37
N GLY A 12 9.61 -12.13 14.85
CA GLY A 12 10.54 -13.18 14.44
C GLY A 12 10.46 -13.51 12.95
N ASP A 13 11.51 -14.12 12.39
CA ASP A 13 11.59 -14.47 10.96
C ASP A 13 10.44 -15.37 10.47
N PHE A 14 9.97 -16.26 11.34
CA PHE A 14 8.90 -17.21 11.03
C PHE A 14 7.49 -16.71 11.38
N ALA A 15 7.35 -15.47 11.83
CA ALA A 15 6.03 -14.91 12.10
C ALA A 15 5.30 -14.58 10.79
N ASN A 16 4.07 -15.10 10.65
CA ASN A 16 3.18 -14.82 9.53
C ASN A 16 2.33 -13.56 9.79
N PHE A 17 1.99 -13.32 11.06
CA PHE A 17 1.17 -12.20 11.51
C PHE A 17 1.84 -11.45 12.65
N CYS A 18 1.58 -10.15 12.74
CA CYS A 18 2.03 -9.31 13.84
C CYS A 18 1.28 -9.67 15.13
N GLN A 19 2.01 -9.90 16.21
CA GLN A 19 1.44 -10.29 17.51
C GLN A 19 0.68 -9.15 18.21
N ASP A 20 0.92 -7.89 17.83
CA ASP A 20 0.26 -6.72 18.40
C ASP A 20 -1.00 -6.33 17.62
N CYS A 21 -0.86 -6.14 16.30
CA CYS A 21 -1.95 -5.60 15.48
C CYS A 21 -2.63 -6.61 14.54
N GLY A 22 -2.19 -7.87 14.52
CA GLY A 22 -2.76 -8.95 13.71
C GLY A 22 -2.53 -8.85 12.19
N SER A 23 -1.78 -7.84 11.72
CA SER A 23 -1.55 -7.64 10.28
C SER A 23 -0.56 -8.66 9.71
N PRO A 24 -0.72 -9.09 8.45
CA PRO A 24 0.24 -9.99 7.81
C PRO A 24 1.62 -9.35 7.73
N LEU A 25 2.66 -10.18 7.87
CA LEU A 25 4.06 -9.76 7.82
C LEU A 25 4.75 -10.12 6.50
N SER A 26 4.14 -11.01 5.71
CA SER A 26 4.54 -11.34 4.35
C SER A 26 3.42 -11.06 3.35
N MET A 27 3.80 -10.94 2.09
CA MET A 27 2.93 -10.79 0.93
C MET A 27 3.52 -11.56 -0.25
N GLU A 28 2.71 -11.87 -1.25
CA GLU A 28 3.19 -12.51 -2.46
C GLU A 28 3.42 -11.47 -3.56
N CYS A 29 4.50 -11.64 -4.31
CA CYS A 29 4.75 -10.83 -5.49
C CYS A 29 3.64 -11.07 -6.53
N PRO A 30 2.91 -10.05 -6.98
CA PRO A 30 1.81 -10.24 -7.93
C PRO A 30 2.27 -10.68 -9.33
N ASN A 31 3.57 -10.55 -9.63
CA ASN A 31 4.14 -10.94 -10.91
C ASN A 31 4.65 -12.39 -10.93
N CYS A 32 5.29 -12.85 -9.85
CA CYS A 32 6.00 -14.14 -9.83
C CYS A 32 5.64 -15.06 -8.65
N GLY A 33 4.78 -14.63 -7.73
CA GLY A 33 4.33 -15.41 -6.57
C GLY A 33 5.37 -15.58 -5.45
N THR A 34 6.56 -14.98 -5.57
CA THR A 34 7.57 -15.05 -4.50
C THR A 34 7.06 -14.40 -3.22
N GLU A 35 7.25 -15.06 -2.08
CA GLU A 35 6.96 -14.46 -0.77
C GLU A 35 7.97 -13.34 -0.45
N LEU A 36 7.44 -12.16 -0.15
CA LEU A 36 8.17 -10.95 0.18
C LEU A 36 7.75 -10.42 1.55
N SER A 37 8.61 -9.62 2.18
CA SER A 37 8.22 -8.80 3.33
C SER A 37 7.22 -7.73 2.89
N THR A 38 6.25 -7.43 3.74
CA THR A 38 5.30 -6.31 3.52
C THR A 38 5.98 -4.95 3.37
N ASN A 39 7.25 -4.83 3.75
CA ASN A 39 8.05 -3.61 3.63
C ASN A 39 9.06 -3.64 2.47
N ALA A 40 9.02 -4.66 1.60
CA ALA A 40 9.89 -4.75 0.44
C ALA A 40 9.48 -3.71 -0.62
N GLY A 41 10.42 -2.89 -1.11
CA GLY A 41 10.15 -1.93 -2.18
C GLY A 41 10.18 -2.54 -3.60
N PHE A 42 10.83 -3.70 -3.76
CA PHE A 42 10.89 -4.46 -5.00
C PHE A 42 11.03 -5.95 -4.71
N CYS A 43 10.60 -6.77 -5.67
CA CYS A 43 10.78 -8.22 -5.61
C CYS A 43 12.25 -8.58 -5.88
N PHE A 44 12.90 -9.27 -4.95
CA PHE A 44 14.29 -9.73 -5.12
C PHE A 44 14.45 -10.88 -6.13
N GLN A 45 13.35 -11.50 -6.59
CA GLN A 45 13.38 -12.54 -7.61
C GLN A 45 13.18 -12.00 -9.03
N CYS A 46 12.14 -11.20 -9.26
CA CYS A 46 11.80 -10.72 -10.62
C CYS A 46 12.05 -9.23 -10.86
N GLY A 47 12.42 -8.45 -9.83
CA GLY A 47 12.64 -7.00 -9.94
C GLY A 47 11.37 -6.15 -10.00
N THR A 48 10.17 -6.76 -9.97
CA THR A 48 8.91 -6.00 -9.99
C THR A 48 8.80 -5.10 -8.76
N SER A 49 8.60 -3.80 -8.98
CA SER A 49 8.40 -2.82 -7.92
C SER A 49 7.13 -3.14 -7.12
N GLN A 50 7.27 -3.16 -5.80
CA GLN A 50 6.17 -3.24 -4.87
C GLN A 50 5.89 -1.80 -4.40
N THR A 51 5.27 -0.99 -5.27
CA THR A 51 4.84 0.36 -4.86
C THR A 51 3.66 0.19 -3.91
N ILE A 52 3.96 0.02 -2.63
CA ILE A 52 2.97 -0.02 -1.56
C ILE A 52 2.98 1.37 -0.94
N VAL A 53 2.04 2.21 -1.36
CA VAL A 53 1.70 3.42 -0.61
C VAL A 53 0.87 3.00 0.60
N VAL A 54 1.54 2.78 1.73
CA VAL A 54 0.84 2.65 3.01
C VAL A 54 0.42 4.05 3.41
N PHE A 55 -0.85 4.38 3.25
CA PHE A 55 -1.45 5.58 3.83
C PHE A 55 -1.94 5.21 5.24
N PRO A 56 -1.19 5.56 6.31
CA PRO A 56 -1.61 5.24 7.67
C PRO A 56 -2.85 6.04 8.11
N ASP A 57 -3.16 7.13 7.41
CA ASP A 57 -4.26 8.01 7.74
C ASP A 57 -5.50 7.74 6.87
N LYS A 58 -6.59 7.29 7.49
CA LYS A 58 -7.87 7.03 6.79
C LYS A 58 -8.52 8.31 6.25
N ASN A 59 -8.17 9.48 6.77
CA ASN A 59 -8.66 10.77 6.26
C ASN A 59 -7.92 11.17 4.98
N LEU A 60 -6.75 10.60 4.69
CA LEU A 60 -6.01 10.88 3.46
C LEU A 60 -6.70 10.31 2.23
N GLU A 61 -7.27 9.10 2.32
CA GLU A 61 -8.09 8.52 1.23
C GLU A 61 -9.28 9.43 0.86
N ALA A 62 -10.00 9.95 1.86
CA ALA A 62 -11.11 10.88 1.65
C ALA A 62 -10.63 12.23 1.09
N ALA A 63 -9.49 12.73 1.56
CA ALA A 63 -8.89 13.97 1.08
C ALA A 63 -8.40 13.85 -0.38
N VAL A 64 -7.77 12.73 -0.75
CA VAL A 64 -7.29 12.46 -2.11
C VAL A 64 -8.46 12.35 -3.09
N ARG A 65 -9.56 11.68 -2.72
CA ARG A 65 -10.79 11.66 -3.53
C ARG A 65 -11.32 13.07 -3.79
N LYS A 66 -11.44 13.89 -2.74
CA LYS A 66 -11.91 15.28 -2.85
C LYS A 66 -11.02 16.15 -3.77
N VAL A 67 -9.72 15.86 -3.84
CA VAL A 67 -8.77 16.60 -4.69
C VAL A 67 -8.78 16.09 -6.15
N LEU A 68 -8.99 14.78 -6.35
CA LEU A 68 -9.03 14.16 -7.69
C LEU A 68 -10.42 14.24 -8.35
N GLU A 69 -11.47 14.52 -7.59
CA GLU A 69 -12.79 14.85 -8.12
C GLU A 69 -12.72 16.18 -8.90
N LYS A 70 -12.71 16.05 -10.22
CA LYS A 70 -12.86 17.14 -11.19
C LYS A 70 -14.06 17.99 -10.76
N PRO A 71 -13.94 19.32 -10.63
CA PRO A 71 -15.09 20.16 -10.30
C PRO A 71 -16.15 19.96 -11.39
N GLU A 72 -17.23 19.28 -11.02
CA GLU A 72 -18.44 19.15 -11.81
C GLU A 72 -19.12 20.52 -11.90
N GLY A 73 -18.70 21.30 -12.90
CA GLY A 73 -19.19 22.67 -13.01
C GLY A 73 -18.59 23.57 -14.09
N ILE A 74 -18.03 23.04 -15.18
CA ILE A 74 -17.81 23.87 -16.39
C ILE A 74 -18.55 23.23 -17.55
N SER A 75 -19.88 23.39 -17.57
CA SER A 75 -20.64 23.35 -18.81
C SER A 75 -20.18 24.54 -19.65
N GLY A 76 -19.09 24.36 -20.39
CA GLY A 76 -18.66 25.30 -21.41
C GLY A 76 -19.79 25.50 -22.41
N SER A 77 -20.41 26.67 -22.38
CA SER A 77 -21.28 27.13 -23.46
C SER A 77 -20.37 27.59 -24.60
N TRP A 78 -19.97 26.64 -25.45
CA TRP A 78 -19.38 26.94 -26.75
C TRP A 78 -20.52 27.05 -27.76
N THR A 79 -21.19 28.19 -27.82
CA THR A 79 -22.00 28.56 -28.97
C THR A 79 -21.25 29.65 -29.73
N ASN A 80 -20.82 29.31 -30.94
CA ASN A 80 -20.32 30.23 -31.96
C ASN A 80 -21.44 31.11 -32.50
#